data_AF-A0A7V6Z0F6-F1
#
_entry.id   AF-A0A7V6Z0F6-F1
#
_cell.length_a   1.000
_cell.length_b   1.000
_cell.length_c   1.000
_cell.angle_alpha   90.00
_cell.angle_beta   90.00
_cell.angle_gamma   90.00
#
_symmetry.space_group_name_H-M   'P 1'
#
loop_
_entity.id
_entity.type
_entity.pdbx_description
1 polymer ?
#
loop_
_entity_poly.entity_id
_entity_poly.type
_entity_poly.pdbx_seq_one_letter_code
_entity_poly.pdbx_strand_id
1 'polypeptide(L)'
;MVGTLLNAGCILAGGIAGLVMKKPLSAANQLFFKLVLGLGVIVAGLRLAWMSIASESETFVEVFQRLGLVILALMLGRFTGAMLRIQKASNRVGRFAREKMSGVRPDNANRFSDGFSVAAALFCAAPLAVFGSVADGFAGYFWPLVIKGVMDGMAVMGFVGMFGAGVILSAVPVFVFQGTITLFCSRILLPWFEQSGWTDAASAMNATAGLLIFTVSLIVFEVKKIEVSDYLPSLVFAPVLWCWLL
;
A
#
# COMPACT_ATOMS: atom_id res chain seq x y z
N MET A 1 6.54 -10.99 5.05
CA MET A 1 7.62 -10.25 4.34
C MET A 1 7.78 -10.71 2.89
N VAL A 2 7.11 -11.78 2.46
CA VAL A 2 7.20 -12.26 1.07
C VAL A 2 6.77 -11.15 0.10
N GLY A 3 5.73 -10.39 0.45
CA GLY A 3 5.26 -9.28 -0.38
C GLY A 3 6.29 -8.17 -0.53
N THR A 4 6.96 -7.79 0.56
CA THR A 4 8.04 -6.78 0.53
C THR A 4 9.19 -7.21 -0.36
N LEU A 5 9.63 -8.46 -0.27
CA LEU A 5 10.70 -9.01 -1.11
C LEU A 5 10.30 -9.03 -2.58
N LEU A 6 9.07 -9.44 -2.88
CA LEU A 6 8.54 -9.45 -4.24
C LEU A 6 8.44 -8.02 -4.80
N ASN A 7 7.99 -7.03 -4.02
CA ASN A 7 7.95 -5.64 -4.47
C ASN A 7 9.36 -5.11 -4.78
N ALA A 8 10.30 -5.24 -3.85
CA ALA A 8 11.69 -4.83 -4.08
C ALA A 8 12.29 -5.53 -5.32
N GLY A 9 12.03 -6.82 -5.48
CA GLY A 9 12.42 -7.59 -6.66
C GLY A 9 11.81 -7.06 -7.96
N CYS A 10 10.52 -6.69 -7.96
CA CYS A 10 9.87 -6.08 -9.12
C CYS A 10 10.46 -4.71 -9.47
N ILE A 11 10.84 -3.89 -8.48
CA ILE A 11 11.54 -2.61 -8.71
C ILE A 11 12.89 -2.86 -9.39
N LEU A 12 13.68 -3.81 -8.88
CA LEU A 12 14.98 -4.17 -9.47
C LEU A 12 14.81 -4.70 -10.91
N ALA A 13 13.89 -5.64 -11.11
CA ALA A 13 13.62 -6.23 -12.41
C ALA A 13 13.09 -5.20 -13.42
N GLY A 14 12.15 -4.35 -13.01
CA GLY A 14 11.61 -3.26 -13.82
C GLY A 14 12.68 -2.23 -14.19
N GLY A 15 13.60 -1.94 -13.27
CA GLY A 15 14.75 -1.09 -13.50
C GLY A 15 15.74 -1.65 -14.51
N ILE A 16 16.14 -2.91 -14.36
CA ILE A 16 17.02 -3.59 -15.31
C ILE A 16 16.36 -3.64 -16.69
N ALA A 17 15.08 -4.02 -16.76
CA ALA A 17 14.33 -4.01 -18.00
C ALA A 17 14.29 -2.61 -18.64
N GLY A 18 14.05 -1.56 -17.83
CA GLY A 18 14.07 -0.17 -18.29
C GLY A 18 15.43 0.30 -18.83
N LEU A 19 16.55 -0.21 -18.29
CA LEU A 19 17.89 0.08 -18.81
C LEU A 19 18.15 -0.58 -20.18
N VAL A 20 17.60 -1.76 -20.42
CA VAL A 20 17.82 -2.55 -21.65
C VAL A 20 16.81 -2.21 -22.75
N MET A 21 15.61 -1.78 -22.37
CA MET A 21 14.53 -1.48 -23.31
C MET A 21 14.77 -0.18 -24.07
N LYS A 22 14.77 -0.25 -25.41
CA LYS A 22 14.95 0.91 -26.29
C LYS A 22 13.72 1.83 -26.37
N LYS A 23 12.54 1.31 -26.04
CA LYS A 23 11.26 2.04 -26.09
C LYS A 23 10.44 1.74 -24.84
N PRO A 24 9.80 2.75 -24.23
CA PRO A 24 8.88 2.51 -23.12
C PRO A 24 7.66 1.70 -23.60
N LEU A 25 6.93 1.11 -22.64
CA LEU A 25 5.64 0.47 -22.92
C LEU A 25 4.69 1.46 -23.59
N SER A 26 3.92 0.99 -24.58
CA SER A 26 2.90 1.81 -25.23
C SER A 26 1.83 2.24 -24.23
N ALA A 27 1.19 3.39 -24.46
CA ALA A 27 0.11 3.88 -23.61
C ALA A 27 -1.04 2.86 -23.48
N ALA A 28 -1.34 2.13 -24.56
CA ALA A 28 -2.33 1.07 -24.57
C ALA A 28 -1.97 -0.08 -23.60
N ASN A 29 -0.71 -0.52 -23.61
CA ASN A 29 -0.25 -1.58 -22.70
C ASN A 29 -0.22 -1.09 -21.25
N GLN A 30 0.23 0.15 -21.00
CA GLN A 30 0.20 0.74 -19.66
C GLN A 30 -1.23 0.79 -19.11
N LEU A 31 -2.20 1.19 -19.93
CA LEU A 31 -3.61 1.20 -19.56
C LEU A 31 -4.13 -0.23 -19.29
N PHE A 32 -3.82 -1.19 -20.16
CA PHE A 32 -4.19 -2.59 -19.95
C PHE A 32 -3.66 -3.14 -18.62
N PHE A 33 -2.38 -2.97 -18.33
CA PHE A 33 -1.80 -3.39 -17.05
C PHE A 33 -2.44 -2.67 -15.87
N LYS A 34 -2.68 -1.35 -15.97
CA LYS A 34 -3.35 -0.59 -14.91
C LYS A 34 -4.74 -1.15 -14.60
N LEU A 35 -5.52 -1.53 -15.62
CA LEU A 35 -6.84 -2.14 -15.46
C LEU A 35 -6.76 -3.51 -14.79
N VAL A 36 -5.89 -4.40 -15.27
CA VAL A 36 -5.73 -5.76 -14.71
C VAL A 36 -5.24 -5.71 -13.26
N LEU A 37 -4.28 -4.85 -12.95
CA LEU A 37 -3.78 -4.66 -11.60
C LEU A 37 -4.85 -4.04 -10.70
N GLY A 38 -5.63 -3.07 -11.20
CA GLY A 38 -6.78 -2.51 -10.49
C GLY A 38 -7.83 -3.56 -10.12
N LEU A 39 -8.15 -4.48 -11.03
CA LEU A 39 -9.01 -5.63 -10.75
C LEU A 39 -8.40 -6.54 -9.67
N GLY A 40 -7.09 -6.78 -9.75
CA GLY A 40 -6.34 -7.49 -8.73
C GLY A 40 -6.47 -6.84 -7.35
N VAL A 41 -6.40 -5.51 -7.26
CA VAL A 41 -6.56 -4.76 -6.01
C VAL A 41 -7.97 -4.96 -5.43
N ILE A 42 -9.02 -4.94 -6.28
CA ILE A 42 -10.40 -5.23 -5.85
C ILE A 42 -10.47 -6.63 -5.24
N VAL A 43 -10.05 -7.65 -5.98
CA VAL A 43 -10.11 -9.05 -5.55
C VAL A 43 -9.31 -9.24 -4.26
N ALA A 44 -8.09 -8.69 -4.19
CA ALA A 44 -7.22 -8.83 -3.04
C ALA A 44 -7.82 -8.15 -1.78
N GLY A 45 -8.33 -6.93 -1.94
CA GLY A 45 -8.92 -6.17 -0.84
C GLY A 45 -10.20 -6.80 -0.31
N LEU A 46 -11.15 -7.14 -1.18
CA LEU A 46 -12.42 -7.75 -0.79
C LEU A 46 -12.23 -9.14 -0.21
N ARG A 47 -11.33 -9.96 -0.76
CA ARG A 47 -11.02 -11.27 -0.21
C ARG A 47 -10.44 -11.17 1.20
N LEU A 48 -9.47 -10.26 1.42
CA LEU A 48 -8.91 -10.04 2.75
C LEU A 48 -9.97 -9.59 3.74
N ALA A 49 -10.82 -8.64 3.34
CA ALA A 49 -11.91 -8.16 4.19
C ALA A 49 -12.88 -9.29 4.56
N TRP A 50 -13.30 -10.09 3.58
CA TRP A 50 -14.24 -11.19 3.77
C TRP A 50 -13.69 -12.27 4.69
N MET A 51 -12.49 -12.79 4.43
CA MET A 51 -11.86 -13.84 5.25
C MET A 51 -11.57 -13.38 6.68
N SER A 52 -11.51 -12.07 6.93
CA SER A 52 -11.25 -11.51 8.25
C SER A 52 -12.53 -11.29 9.07
N ILE A 53 -13.69 -11.14 8.42
CA ILE A 53 -14.98 -10.84 9.07
C ILE A 53 -15.86 -12.10 9.16
N ALA A 54 -15.83 -12.94 8.12
CA ALA A 54 -16.71 -14.10 7.98
C ALA A 54 -15.94 -15.42 8.13
N SER A 55 -16.51 -16.33 8.93
CA SER A 55 -16.07 -17.71 9.11
C SER A 55 -17.26 -18.67 8.88
N GLU A 56 -16.98 -19.94 8.58
CA GLU A 56 -18.01 -20.93 8.22
C GLU A 56 -19.05 -21.19 9.33
N SER A 57 -18.68 -20.93 10.59
CA SER A 57 -19.52 -21.17 11.77
C SER A 57 -20.28 -19.94 12.26
N GLU A 58 -20.13 -18.79 11.61
CA GLU A 58 -20.67 -17.51 12.07
C GLU A 58 -22.06 -17.22 11.48
N THR A 59 -22.91 -16.60 12.28
CA THR A 59 -24.23 -16.15 11.84
C THR A 59 -24.11 -14.87 11.01
N PHE A 60 -25.05 -14.65 10.07
CA PHE A 60 -25.12 -13.40 9.30
C PHE A 60 -25.10 -12.13 10.18
N VAL A 61 -25.70 -12.19 11.38
CA VAL A 61 -25.74 -11.09 12.33
C VAL A 61 -24.34 -10.75 12.88
N GLU A 62 -23.52 -11.76 13.21
CA GLU A 62 -22.17 -11.57 13.75
C GLU A 62 -21.23 -10.96 12.69
N VAL A 63 -21.33 -11.47 11.45
CA VAL A 63 -20.64 -10.90 10.29
C VAL A 63 -21.03 -9.43 10.09
N PHE A 64 -22.31 -9.11 10.18
CA PHE A 64 -22.80 -7.74 10.00
C PHE A 64 -22.37 -6.81 11.15
N GLN A 65 -22.34 -7.29 12.39
CA GLN A 65 -21.83 -6.55 13.55
C GLN A 65 -20.35 -6.18 13.35
N ARG A 66 -19.50 -7.14 13.02
CA ARG A 66 -18.08 -6.92 12.74
C ARG A 66 -17.87 -5.95 11.58
N LEU A 67 -18.63 -6.10 10.49
CA LEU A 67 -18.61 -5.14 9.38
C LEU A 67 -19.00 -3.73 9.86
N GLY A 68 -20.03 -3.60 10.69
CA GLY A 68 -20.44 -2.35 11.30
C GLY A 68 -19.34 -1.70 12.13
N LEU A 69 -18.61 -2.48 12.94
CA LEU A 69 -17.46 -1.99 13.71
C LEU A 69 -16.30 -1.53 12.82
N VAL A 70 -16.03 -2.24 11.73
CA VAL A 70 -15.02 -1.82 10.74
C VAL A 70 -15.43 -0.52 10.05
N ILE A 71 -16.70 -0.37 9.68
CA ILE A 71 -17.22 0.88 9.10
C ILE A 71 -17.10 2.03 10.10
N LEU A 72 -17.46 1.80 11.36
CA LEU A 72 -17.31 2.79 12.42
C LEU A 72 -15.83 3.18 12.62
N ALA A 73 -14.91 2.21 12.62
CA ALA A 73 -13.48 2.45 12.67
C ALA A 73 -12.99 3.29 11.49
N LEU A 74 -13.49 3.04 10.27
CA LEU A 74 -13.18 3.83 9.08
C LEU A 74 -13.68 5.28 9.21
N MET A 75 -14.87 5.49 9.79
CA MET A 75 -15.41 6.83 10.03
C MET A 75 -14.57 7.60 11.05
N LEU A 76 -14.26 7.00 12.20
CA LEU A 76 -13.39 7.59 13.23
C LEU A 76 -11.97 7.81 12.70
N GLY A 77 -11.45 6.84 11.95
CA GLY A 77 -10.15 6.92 11.30
C GLY A 77 -10.07 8.11 10.36
N ARG A 78 -11.04 8.25 9.45
CA ARG A 78 -11.13 9.39 8.52
C ARG A 78 -11.19 10.72 9.24
N PHE A 79 -12.01 10.82 10.27
CA PHE A 79 -12.21 12.05 11.04
C PHE A 79 -10.91 12.47 11.74
N THR A 80 -10.27 11.54 12.46
CA THR A 80 -9.01 11.79 13.14
C THR A 80 -7.86 12.04 12.18
N GLY A 81 -7.76 11.29 11.08
CA GLY A 81 -6.74 11.51 10.06
C GLY A 81 -6.87 12.87 9.36
N ALA A 82 -8.11 13.35 9.14
CA ALA A 82 -8.37 14.69 8.64
C ALA A 82 -7.82 15.77 9.59
N MET A 83 -8.07 15.62 10.89
CA MET A 83 -7.58 16.52 11.93
C MET A 83 -6.05 16.54 11.99
N LEU A 84 -5.44 15.36 11.91
CA LEU A 84 -3.99 15.17 11.86
C LEU A 84 -3.36 15.55 10.51
N ARG A 85 -4.19 15.81 9.49
CA ARG A 85 -3.79 16.20 8.12
C ARG A 85 -2.86 15.17 7.47
N ILE A 86 -3.11 13.87 7.67
CA ILE A 86 -2.24 12.79 7.20
C ILE A 86 -2.14 12.79 5.67
N GLN A 87 -3.26 12.97 4.97
CA GLN A 87 -3.27 13.09 3.52
C GLN A 87 -2.49 14.32 3.06
N LYS A 88 -2.51 15.44 3.78
CA LYS A 88 -1.72 16.62 3.41
C LYS A 88 -0.22 16.36 3.54
N ALA A 89 0.19 15.57 4.54
CA ALA A 89 1.57 15.12 4.69
C ALA A 89 1.98 14.19 3.54
N SER A 90 1.17 13.18 3.21
CA SER A 90 1.39 12.29 2.06
C SER A 90 1.46 13.08 0.73
N ASN A 91 0.54 14.02 0.52
CA ASN A 91 0.54 14.91 -0.65
C ASN A 91 1.80 15.78 -0.72
N ARG A 92 2.41 16.15 0.42
CA ARG A 92 3.67 16.92 0.44
C ARG A 92 4.83 16.08 -0.08
N VAL A 93 4.89 14.80 0.27
CA VAL A 93 5.89 13.86 -0.26
C VAL A 93 5.73 13.70 -1.78
N GLY A 94 4.49 13.55 -2.26
CA GLY A 94 4.21 13.49 -3.70
C GLY A 94 4.55 14.79 -4.46
N ARG A 95 4.27 15.96 -3.87
CA ARG A 95 4.66 17.26 -4.45
C ARG A 95 6.17 17.42 -4.51
N PHE A 96 6.88 17.08 -3.44
CA PHE A 96 8.34 17.07 -3.44
C PHE A 96 8.90 16.23 -4.58
N ALA A 97 8.37 15.01 -4.77
CA ALA A 97 8.77 14.15 -5.88
C ALA A 97 8.49 14.82 -7.24
N ARG A 98 7.29 15.39 -7.44
CA ARG A 98 6.88 16.03 -8.70
C ARG A 98 7.68 17.30 -9.04
N GLU A 99 7.93 18.15 -8.07
CA GLU A 99 8.72 19.37 -8.23
C GLU A 99 10.16 19.01 -8.63
N LYS A 100 10.73 18.02 -7.94
CA LYS A 100 12.05 17.50 -8.25
C LYS A 100 12.12 16.85 -9.63
N MET A 101 11.08 16.13 -10.06
CA MET A 101 10.96 15.60 -11.43
C MET A 101 10.97 16.71 -12.49
N SER A 102 10.25 17.81 -12.27
CA SER A 102 10.11 18.90 -13.26
C SER A 102 11.39 19.70 -13.50
N GLY A 103 12.35 19.65 -12.57
CA GLY A 103 13.64 20.34 -12.67
C GLY A 103 14.75 19.52 -13.35
N VAL A 104 14.54 18.25 -13.68
CA VAL A 104 15.60 17.38 -14.19
C VAL A 104 15.89 17.66 -15.67
N ARG A 105 17.14 18.06 -15.93
CA ARG A 105 17.71 18.18 -17.27
C ARG A 105 18.62 16.98 -17.57
N PRO A 106 18.79 16.58 -18.84
CA PRO A 106 19.62 15.44 -19.22
C PRO A 106 21.06 15.51 -18.69
N ASP A 107 21.64 16.71 -18.63
CA ASP A 107 23.01 16.99 -18.16
C ASP A 107 23.11 17.35 -16.67
N ASN A 108 22.06 17.09 -15.88
CA ASN A 108 22.07 17.42 -14.47
C ASN A 108 22.97 16.43 -13.70
N ALA A 109 24.03 16.93 -13.04
CA ALA A 109 24.93 16.11 -12.24
C ALA A 109 24.21 15.33 -11.12
N ASN A 110 23.06 15.85 -10.66
CA ASN A 110 22.25 15.24 -9.59
C ASN A 110 21.22 14.23 -10.10
N ARG A 111 21.15 13.93 -11.41
CA ARG A 111 20.13 13.06 -12.02
C ARG A 111 19.96 11.72 -11.29
N PHE A 112 21.06 11.10 -10.87
CA PHE A 112 21.04 9.85 -10.10
C PHE A 112 20.37 10.02 -8.72
N SER A 113 20.80 10.99 -7.93
CA SER A 113 20.25 11.26 -6.59
C SER A 113 18.78 11.69 -6.66
N ASP A 114 18.43 12.48 -7.67
CA ASP A 114 17.07 12.94 -7.90
C ASP A 114 16.15 11.77 -8.24
N GLY A 115 16.57 10.88 -9.15
CA GLY A 115 15.85 9.65 -9.48
C GLY A 115 15.60 8.77 -8.27
N PHE A 116 16.63 8.56 -7.44
CA PHE A 116 16.51 7.81 -6.19
C PHE A 116 15.48 8.42 -5.24
N SER A 117 15.62 9.72 -4.90
CA SER A 117 14.74 10.38 -3.94
C SER A 117 13.28 10.43 -4.41
N VAL A 118 13.07 10.70 -5.70
CA VAL A 118 11.75 10.79 -6.32
C VAL A 118 11.06 9.43 -6.28
N ALA A 119 11.74 8.38 -6.72
CA ALA A 119 11.19 7.03 -6.76
C ALA A 119 10.91 6.50 -5.33
N ALA A 120 11.85 6.71 -4.40
CA ALA A 120 11.66 6.36 -3.00
C ALA A 120 10.43 7.05 -2.39
N ALA A 121 10.28 8.36 -2.62
CA ALA A 121 9.16 9.15 -2.12
C ALA A 121 7.82 8.63 -2.68
N LEU A 122 7.72 8.41 -4.00
CA LEU A 122 6.49 7.94 -4.63
C LEU A 122 6.10 6.53 -4.20
N PHE A 123 7.06 5.59 -4.16
CA PHE A 123 6.75 4.20 -3.88
C PHE A 123 6.45 3.95 -2.40
N CYS A 124 7.12 4.67 -1.48
CA CYS A 124 6.86 4.55 -0.04
C CYS A 124 5.58 5.29 0.38
N ALA A 125 5.27 6.45 -0.22
CA ALA A 125 4.06 7.22 0.13
C ALA A 125 2.75 6.59 -0.40
N ALA A 126 2.84 5.57 -1.26
CA ALA A 126 1.67 4.88 -1.79
C ALA A 126 0.90 4.20 -0.65
N PRO A 127 -0.41 4.47 -0.46
CA PRO A 127 -1.18 3.87 0.63
C PRO A 127 -1.17 2.33 0.63
N LEU A 128 -1.12 1.72 -0.56
CA LEU A 128 -1.01 0.27 -0.72
C LEU A 128 0.27 -0.32 -0.11
N ALA A 129 1.34 0.48 0.04
CA ALA A 129 2.55 0.08 0.76
C ALA A 129 2.23 -0.23 2.23
N VAL A 130 1.45 0.63 2.88
CA VAL A 130 1.11 0.49 4.30
C VAL A 130 0.11 -0.65 4.50
N PHE A 131 -1.02 -0.61 3.79
CA PHE A 131 -2.07 -1.63 3.97
C PHE A 131 -1.60 -3.02 3.56
N GLY A 132 -0.84 -3.12 2.47
CA GLY A 132 -0.26 -4.39 2.04
C GLY A 132 0.76 -4.93 3.04
N SER A 133 1.57 -4.07 3.66
CA SER A 133 2.54 -4.49 4.68
C SER A 133 1.88 -4.94 5.98
N VAL A 134 0.78 -4.30 6.37
CA VAL A 134 -0.07 -4.71 7.49
C VAL A 134 -0.70 -6.09 7.21
N ALA A 135 -1.27 -6.29 6.03
CA ALA A 135 -1.87 -7.56 5.61
C ALA A 135 -0.84 -8.71 5.52
N ASP A 136 0.35 -8.46 4.96
CA ASP A 136 1.46 -9.43 4.95
C ASP A 136 1.94 -9.71 6.40
N GLY A 137 1.93 -8.69 7.27
CA GLY A 137 2.36 -8.83 8.66
C GLY A 137 1.44 -9.66 9.53
N PHE A 138 0.12 -9.45 9.46
CA PHE A 138 -0.84 -10.15 10.31
C PHE A 138 -1.37 -11.45 9.71
N ALA A 139 -1.66 -11.48 8.40
CA ALA A 139 -2.28 -12.63 7.75
C ALA A 139 -1.33 -13.39 6.81
N GLY A 140 -0.08 -12.94 6.64
CA GLY A 140 0.77 -13.44 5.55
C GLY A 140 0.18 -13.14 4.16
N TYR A 141 -0.77 -12.21 4.07
CA TYR A 141 -1.54 -11.94 2.86
C TYR A 141 -0.80 -10.93 1.97
N PHE A 142 0.12 -11.44 1.15
CA PHE A 142 1.05 -10.61 0.38
C PHE A 142 0.56 -10.13 -1.00
N TRP A 143 -0.60 -10.59 -1.47
CA TRP A 143 -1.14 -10.24 -2.80
C TRP A 143 -1.20 -8.73 -3.10
N PRO A 144 -1.61 -7.85 -2.16
CA PRO A 144 -1.61 -6.40 -2.39
C PRO A 144 -0.21 -5.86 -2.70
N LEU A 145 0.82 -6.38 -2.03
CA LEU A 145 2.21 -5.98 -2.26
C LEU A 145 2.78 -6.54 -3.56
N VAL A 146 2.32 -7.70 -4.03
CA VAL A 146 2.68 -8.22 -5.37
C VAL A 146 2.13 -7.32 -6.45
N ILE A 147 0.84 -6.97 -6.37
CA ILE A 147 0.22 -6.04 -7.32
C ILE A 147 0.95 -4.71 -7.31
N LYS A 148 1.23 -4.18 -6.12
CA LYS A 148 2.04 -2.96 -5.96
C LYS A 148 3.43 -3.12 -6.60
N GLY A 149 4.10 -4.24 -6.37
CA GLY A 149 5.42 -4.52 -6.95
C GLY A 149 5.42 -4.41 -8.46
N VAL A 150 4.42 -4.97 -9.13
CA VAL A 150 4.27 -4.84 -10.59
C VAL A 150 4.04 -3.37 -10.99
N MET A 151 3.18 -2.63 -10.26
CA MET A 151 2.94 -1.20 -10.52
C MET A 151 4.24 -0.37 -10.38
N ASP A 152 4.98 -0.56 -9.29
CA ASP A 152 6.23 0.14 -9.01
C ASP A 152 7.30 -0.26 -10.04
N GLY A 153 7.42 -1.55 -10.39
CA GLY A 153 8.35 -2.04 -11.41
C GLY A 153 8.09 -1.46 -12.80
N MET A 154 6.82 -1.35 -13.22
CA MET A 154 6.45 -0.65 -14.46
C MET A 154 6.79 0.84 -14.40
N ALA A 155 6.57 1.49 -13.26
CA ALA A 155 6.92 2.89 -13.08
C ALA A 155 8.44 3.11 -13.17
N VAL A 156 9.24 2.24 -12.54
CA VAL A 156 10.71 2.25 -12.60
C VAL A 156 11.19 2.08 -14.03
N MET A 157 10.59 1.16 -14.80
CA MET A 157 10.95 0.92 -16.20
C MET A 157 10.86 2.21 -17.04
N GLY A 158 9.85 3.05 -16.82
CA GLY A 158 9.73 4.36 -17.46
C GLY A 158 10.66 5.42 -16.87
N PHE A 159 10.77 5.46 -15.53
CA PHE A 159 11.56 6.47 -14.83
C PHE A 159 13.05 6.34 -15.04
N VAL A 160 13.57 5.12 -15.26
CA VAL A 160 15.00 4.90 -15.52
C VAL A 160 15.47 5.64 -16.77
N GLY A 161 14.67 5.68 -17.84
CA GLY A 161 15.01 6.46 -19.04
C GLY A 161 15.11 7.96 -18.76
N MET A 162 14.29 8.49 -17.85
CA MET A 162 14.25 9.90 -17.48
C MET A 162 15.32 10.28 -16.44
N PHE A 163 15.45 9.50 -15.37
CA PHE A 163 16.25 9.82 -14.18
C PHE A 163 17.49 8.93 -14.00
N GLY A 164 17.75 8.01 -14.92
CA GLY A 164 18.91 7.11 -14.86
C GLY A 164 18.76 5.99 -13.83
N ALA A 165 19.86 5.29 -13.57
CA ALA A 165 19.88 4.07 -12.74
C ALA A 165 19.58 4.32 -11.25
N GLY A 166 19.62 5.58 -10.77
CA GLY A 166 19.35 5.91 -9.37
C GLY A 166 17.94 5.53 -8.91
N VAL A 167 16.98 5.48 -9.84
CA VAL A 167 15.61 5.01 -9.59
C VAL A 167 15.60 3.57 -9.05
N ILE A 168 16.49 2.70 -9.54
CA ILE A 168 16.56 1.29 -9.14
C ILE A 168 16.84 1.16 -7.63
N LEU A 169 17.64 2.09 -7.10
CA LEU A 169 18.02 2.10 -5.68
C LEU A 169 16.82 2.40 -4.75
N SER A 170 15.67 2.86 -5.28
CA SER A 170 14.45 3.00 -4.49
C SER A 170 13.91 1.67 -3.94
N ALA A 171 14.38 0.53 -4.46
CA ALA A 171 14.11 -0.77 -3.88
C ALA A 171 14.50 -0.85 -2.40
N VAL A 172 15.59 -0.16 -2.00
CA VAL A 172 16.10 -0.14 -0.63
C VAL A 172 15.12 0.56 0.33
N PRO A 173 14.74 1.84 0.16
CA PRO A 173 13.78 2.47 1.05
C PRO A 173 12.41 1.80 1.03
N VAL A 174 11.96 1.25 -0.11
CA VAL A 174 10.72 0.47 -0.18
C VAL A 174 10.82 -0.79 0.67
N PHE A 175 11.91 -1.54 0.53
CA PHE A 175 12.18 -2.74 1.33
C PHE A 175 12.23 -2.42 2.82
N VAL A 176 12.95 -1.37 3.21
CA VAL A 176 13.06 -0.94 4.62
C VAL A 176 11.70 -0.50 5.15
N PHE A 177 10.97 0.34 4.42
CA PHE A 177 9.69 0.88 4.87
C PHE A 177 8.62 -0.21 5.03
N GLN A 178 8.37 -0.98 3.97
CA GLN A 178 7.39 -2.07 4.01
C GLN A 178 7.82 -3.17 4.97
N GLY A 179 9.11 -3.53 4.94
CA GLY A 179 9.66 -4.58 5.78
C GLY A 179 9.57 -4.24 7.26
N THR A 180 9.81 -2.99 7.63
CA THR A 180 9.65 -2.52 9.02
C THR A 180 8.21 -2.67 9.48
N ILE A 181 7.23 -2.25 8.66
CA ILE A 181 5.80 -2.37 9.01
C ILE A 181 5.42 -3.85 9.14
N THR A 182 5.79 -4.69 8.18
CA THR A 182 5.47 -6.12 8.20
C THR A 182 6.10 -6.84 9.38
N LEU A 183 7.36 -6.55 9.71
CA LEU A 183 8.02 -7.13 10.89
C LEU A 183 7.42 -6.61 12.19
N PHE A 184 7.08 -5.33 12.26
CA PHE A 184 6.41 -4.77 13.44
C PHE A 184 5.06 -5.44 13.69
N CYS A 185 4.24 -5.62 12.64
CA CYS A 185 2.99 -6.36 12.74
C CYS A 185 3.19 -7.82 13.17
N SER A 186 4.07 -8.57 12.49
CA SER A 186 4.23 -10.01 12.71
C SER A 186 5.01 -10.40 13.97
N ARG A 187 6.02 -9.61 14.36
CA ARG A 187 6.96 -9.96 15.43
C ARG A 187 6.70 -9.23 16.74
N ILE A 188 6.00 -8.10 16.70
CA ILE A 188 5.73 -7.28 17.88
C ILE A 188 4.23 -7.23 18.18
N LEU A 189 3.41 -6.72 17.26
CA LEU A 189 1.99 -6.53 17.52
C LEU A 189 1.21 -7.84 17.65
N LEU A 190 1.44 -8.81 16.76
CA LEU A 190 0.70 -10.07 16.79
C LEU A 190 0.96 -10.85 18.09
N PRO A 191 2.22 -11.11 18.53
CA PRO A 191 2.45 -11.74 19.83
C PRO A 191 1.92 -10.93 21.02
N TRP A 192 1.94 -9.59 20.92
CA TRP A 192 1.39 -8.72 21.96
C TRP A 192 -0.14 -8.85 22.08
N PHE A 193 -0.86 -8.95 20.96
CA PHE A 193 -2.30 -9.20 20.96
C PHE A 193 -2.65 -10.55 21.60
N GLU A 194 -1.92 -11.60 21.23
CA GLU A 194 -2.09 -12.95 21.78
C GLU A 194 -1.88 -12.98 23.30
N GLN A 195 -0.84 -12.30 23.80
CA GLN A 195 -0.54 -12.24 25.24
C GLN A 195 -1.52 -11.35 26.03
N SER A 196 -2.08 -10.32 25.39
CA SER A 196 -2.98 -9.35 26.05
C SER A 196 -4.44 -9.79 26.05
N GLY A 197 -4.77 -10.94 25.44
CA GLY A 197 -6.15 -11.43 25.29
C GLY A 197 -6.95 -10.75 24.17
N TRP A 198 -6.29 -10.03 23.26
CA TRP A 198 -6.90 -9.34 22.13
C TRP A 198 -6.96 -10.26 20.91
N THR A 199 -7.65 -11.40 21.04
CA THR A 199 -7.60 -12.50 20.06
C THR A 199 -8.06 -12.09 18.65
N ASP A 200 -8.99 -11.15 18.55
CA ASP A 200 -9.59 -10.73 17.27
C ASP A 200 -8.95 -9.47 16.67
N ALA A 201 -7.96 -8.87 17.35
CA ALA A 201 -7.38 -7.60 16.92
C ALA A 201 -6.72 -7.69 15.54
N ALA A 202 -6.02 -8.80 15.25
CA ALA A 202 -5.41 -9.03 13.95
C ALA A 202 -6.47 -9.13 12.84
N SER A 203 -7.59 -9.82 13.11
CA SER A 203 -8.73 -9.91 12.18
C SER A 203 -9.36 -8.54 11.94
N ALA A 204 -9.53 -7.72 12.99
CA ALA A 204 -10.03 -6.36 12.88
C ALA A 204 -9.16 -5.47 11.98
N MET A 205 -7.83 -5.56 12.16
CA MET A 205 -6.87 -4.82 11.35
C MET A 205 -6.87 -5.29 9.90
N ASN A 206 -6.90 -6.60 9.65
CA ASN A 206 -6.95 -7.17 8.30
C ASN A 206 -8.24 -6.84 7.57
N ALA A 207 -9.39 -6.91 8.26
CA ALA A 207 -10.69 -6.52 7.72
C ALA A 207 -10.67 -5.07 7.22
N THR A 208 -10.17 -4.18 8.07
CA THR A 208 -10.02 -2.75 7.78
C THR A 208 -9.03 -2.51 6.64
N ALA A 209 -7.87 -3.16 6.67
CA ALA A 209 -6.88 -3.09 5.60
C ALA A 209 -7.47 -3.56 4.26
N GLY A 210 -8.26 -4.64 4.25
CA GLY A 210 -8.95 -5.15 3.06
C GLY A 210 -9.89 -4.12 2.41
N LEU A 211 -10.73 -3.45 3.21
CA LEU A 211 -11.61 -2.39 2.70
C LEU A 211 -10.83 -1.15 2.22
N LEU A 212 -9.71 -0.81 2.87
CA LEU A 212 -8.83 0.27 2.42
C LEU A 212 -8.09 -0.07 1.12
N ILE A 213 -7.65 -1.31 0.96
CA ILE A 213 -7.08 -1.83 -0.29
C ILE A 213 -8.13 -1.75 -1.40
N PHE A 214 -9.36 -2.20 -1.15
CA PHE A 214 -10.47 -2.01 -2.09
C PHE A 214 -10.65 -0.53 -2.43
N THR A 215 -10.61 0.37 -1.46
CA THR A 215 -10.73 1.81 -1.70
C THR A 215 -9.62 2.35 -2.62
N VAL A 216 -8.38 1.84 -2.51
CA VAL A 216 -7.27 2.19 -3.43
C VAL A 216 -7.62 1.85 -4.88
N SER A 217 -8.35 0.77 -5.16
CA SER A 217 -8.76 0.43 -6.53
C SER A 217 -9.59 1.53 -7.19
N LEU A 218 -10.44 2.23 -6.43
CA LEU A 218 -11.26 3.34 -6.95
C LEU A 218 -10.39 4.51 -7.43
N ILE A 219 -9.22 4.68 -6.84
CA ILE A 219 -8.21 5.65 -7.27
C ILE A 219 -7.50 5.14 -8.52
N VAL A 220 -7.14 3.85 -8.57
CA VAL A 220 -6.49 3.23 -9.73
C VAL A 220 -7.37 3.34 -10.99
N PHE A 221 -8.67 3.09 -10.85
CA PHE A 221 -9.65 3.27 -11.92
C PHE A 221 -10.06 4.74 -12.16
N GLU A 222 -9.51 5.69 -11.40
CA GLU A 222 -9.82 7.12 -11.49
C GLU A 222 -11.31 7.46 -11.30
N VAL A 223 -12.06 6.59 -10.63
CA VAL A 223 -13.50 6.76 -10.37
C VAL A 223 -13.73 7.90 -9.37
N LYS A 224 -12.94 7.93 -8.30
CA LYS A 224 -13.03 8.96 -7.26
C LYS A 224 -11.69 9.23 -6.62
N LYS A 225 -11.37 10.51 -6.43
CA LYS A 225 -10.24 10.93 -5.61
C LYS A 225 -10.64 10.76 -4.14
N ILE A 226 -10.01 9.80 -3.47
CA ILE A 226 -10.24 9.51 -2.06
C ILE A 226 -8.96 9.81 -1.29
N GLU A 227 -9.08 10.51 -0.17
CA GLU A 227 -7.98 10.83 0.74
C GLU A 227 -7.63 9.62 1.61
N VAL A 228 -7.19 8.54 0.98
CA VAL A 228 -7.03 7.21 1.60
C VAL A 228 -6.06 7.24 2.79
N SER A 229 -5.05 8.14 2.78
CA SER A 229 -4.11 8.25 3.89
C SER A 229 -4.79 8.77 5.17
N ASP A 230 -5.85 9.58 5.06
CA ASP A 230 -6.60 10.03 6.23
C ASP A 230 -7.36 8.90 6.91
N TYR A 231 -7.51 7.74 6.28
CA TYR A 231 -8.13 6.58 6.93
C TYR A 231 -7.14 5.74 7.73
N LEU A 232 -5.82 5.98 7.64
CA LEU A 232 -4.81 5.18 8.37
C LEU A 232 -5.11 4.94 9.86
N PRO A 233 -5.63 5.91 10.63
CA PRO A 233 -5.94 5.68 12.04
C PRO A 233 -7.05 4.63 12.27
N SER A 234 -7.85 4.28 11.25
CA SER A 234 -8.86 3.21 11.37
C SER A 234 -8.24 1.85 11.69
N LEU A 235 -6.98 1.62 11.28
CA LEU A 235 -6.24 0.41 11.64
C LEU A 235 -5.99 0.30 13.15
N VAL A 236 -6.04 1.41 13.89
CA VAL A 236 -5.95 1.43 15.35
C VAL A 236 -7.34 1.36 15.98
N PHE A 237 -8.32 2.10 15.44
CA PHE A 237 -9.69 2.06 15.97
C PHE A 237 -10.34 0.68 15.82
N ALA A 238 -10.08 -0.05 14.73
CA ALA A 238 -10.72 -1.34 14.48
C ALA A 238 -10.45 -2.39 15.57
N PRO A 239 -9.20 -2.72 15.95
CA PRO A 239 -8.94 -3.66 17.03
C PRO A 239 -9.46 -3.17 18.37
N VAL A 240 -9.41 -1.87 18.64
CA VAL A 240 -9.97 -1.29 19.89
C VAL A 240 -11.49 -1.46 19.92
N LEU A 241 -12.21 -1.17 18.84
CA LEU A 241 -13.67 -1.31 18.84
C LEU A 241 -14.09 -2.77 18.90
N TRP A 242 -13.41 -3.65 18.16
CA TRP A 242 -13.74 -5.07 18.12
C TRP A 242 -13.49 -5.71 19.49
N CYS A 243 -12.30 -5.59 20.06
CA CYS A 243 -11.96 -6.26 21.33
C CYS A 243 -12.68 -5.69 22.57
N TRP A 244 -13.31 -4.52 22.47
CA TRP A 244 -14.05 -3.92 23.60
C TRP A 244 -15.57 -4.11 23.50
N LEU A 245 -16.11 -4.30 22.29
CA LEU A 245 -17.55 -4.40 22.05
C LEU A 245 -18.02 -5.82 21.71
N LEU A 246 -17.08 -6.73 21.44
CA LEU A 246 -17.28 -8.17 21.22
C LEU A 246 -16.44 -8.94 22.23
#